data_AF-A0A1X2ZUK8-F1
#
_entry.id   AF-A0A1X2ZUK8-F1
#
_cell.length_a   1.000
_cell.length_b   1.000
_cell.length_c   1.000
_cell.angle_alpha   90.00
_cell.angle_beta   90.00
_cell.angle_gamma   90.00
#
_symmetry.space_group_name_H-M   'P 1'
#
loop_
_entity.id
_entity.type
_entity.pdbx_description
1 polymer ?
#
loop_
_entity_poly.entity_id
_entity_poly.type
_entity_poly.pdbx_seq_one_letter_code
_entity_poly.pdbx_strand_id
1 'polypeptide(L)'
;MKGVVLDDSRLNFRKAADTDAHDEAIVANINRIVGEDDELWILGDIGYRTSVRHLKSCLRQLRCRHLHAVIGNHDDWWLDDAPARDLFESIEPNSTAELTGLGIGRPQATETVNLSHFPYREDLAYGWPDDAVRFRDQALPFDGHRLLYGHTHQLSPEGARHEALNVGLDAWNLQPVSETQIADWFHAHATDSTHVSPLDMPDSPGPAPIDSAAQQEPGGSVSAAES
;
A
#
# COMPACT_ATOMS: atom_id res chain seq x y z
N MET A 1 9.10 -3.62 54.67
CA MET A 1 8.23 -3.47 53.48
C MET A 1 8.74 -4.46 52.44
N LYS A 2 7.94 -5.43 51.99
CA LYS A 2 8.36 -6.35 50.92
C LYS A 2 7.99 -5.72 49.57
N GLY A 3 8.98 -5.34 48.77
CA GLY A 3 8.75 -4.92 47.40
C GLY A 3 8.30 -6.11 46.56
N VAL A 4 7.14 -6.02 45.93
CA VAL A 4 6.72 -6.98 44.90
C VAL A 4 7.40 -6.55 43.61
N VAL A 5 8.41 -7.30 43.18
CA VAL A 5 8.85 -7.25 41.79
C VAL A 5 7.73 -7.89 40.97
N LEU A 6 6.95 -7.07 40.26
CA LEU A 6 6.04 -7.56 39.25
C LEU A 6 6.89 -8.09 38.10
N ASP A 7 6.86 -9.40 37.94
CA ASP A 7 7.60 -10.11 36.91
C ASP A 7 7.12 -9.70 35.51
N ASP A 8 7.98 -8.95 34.81
CA ASP A 8 7.75 -8.39 33.47
C ASP A 8 7.61 -9.49 32.40
N SER A 9 7.98 -10.74 32.72
CA SER A 9 7.75 -11.90 31.84
C SER A 9 6.30 -12.00 31.41
N ARG A 10 5.33 -11.78 32.31
CA ARG A 10 3.89 -11.89 32.02
C ARG A 10 3.36 -10.77 31.11
N LEU A 11 4.00 -9.61 31.11
CA LEU A 11 3.68 -8.53 30.18
C LEU A 11 4.27 -8.83 28.80
N ASN A 12 5.50 -9.34 28.74
CA ASN A 12 6.14 -9.72 27.48
C ASN A 12 5.47 -10.94 26.81
N PHE A 13 5.09 -11.98 27.57
CA PHE A 13 4.32 -13.11 27.01
C PHE A 13 2.94 -12.70 26.49
N ARG A 14 2.27 -11.74 27.14
CA ARG A 14 0.98 -11.22 26.66
C ARG A 14 1.13 -10.41 25.38
N LYS A 15 2.13 -9.52 25.31
CA LYS A 15 2.42 -8.75 24.09
C LYS A 15 2.81 -9.65 22.93
N ALA A 16 3.69 -10.63 23.15
CA ALA A 16 4.06 -11.61 22.12
C ALA A 16 2.83 -12.37 21.60
N ALA A 17 1.97 -12.88 22.49
CA ALA A 17 0.74 -13.57 22.09
C ALA A 17 -0.29 -12.66 21.39
N ASP A 18 -0.29 -11.35 21.67
CA ASP A 18 -1.13 -10.35 21.01
C ASP A 18 -0.61 -10.08 19.57
N THR A 19 0.72 -10.00 19.38
CA THR A 19 1.36 -9.93 18.06
C THR A 19 1.18 -11.21 17.26
N ASP A 20 1.39 -12.39 17.85
CA ASP A 20 1.15 -13.67 17.17
C ASP A 20 -0.31 -13.78 16.70
N ALA A 21 -1.28 -13.39 17.54
CA ALA A 21 -2.71 -13.38 17.18
C ALA A 21 -3.07 -12.32 16.12
N HIS A 22 -2.35 -11.20 16.08
CA HIS A 22 -2.49 -10.16 15.06
C HIS A 22 -1.98 -10.66 13.70
N ASP A 23 -0.80 -11.27 13.66
CA ASP A 23 -0.22 -11.87 12.44
C ASP A 23 -1.10 -13.02 11.92
N GLU A 24 -1.61 -13.88 12.81
CA GLU A 24 -2.59 -14.92 12.47
C GLU A 24 -3.87 -14.34 11.86
N ALA A 25 -4.37 -13.21 12.37
CA ALA A 25 -5.55 -12.54 11.84
C ALA A 25 -5.31 -11.92 10.45
N ILE A 26 -4.14 -11.32 10.22
CA ILE A 26 -3.74 -10.79 8.90
C ILE A 26 -3.66 -11.93 7.88
N VAL A 27 -2.91 -13.01 8.21
CA VAL A 27 -2.79 -14.20 7.35
C VAL A 27 -4.17 -14.81 7.04
N ALA A 28 -5.06 -14.91 8.02
CA ALA A 28 -6.42 -15.42 7.82
C ALA A 28 -7.28 -14.50 6.94
N ASN A 29 -7.15 -13.18 7.08
CA ASN A 29 -7.87 -12.21 6.25
C ASN A 29 -7.38 -12.20 4.79
N ILE A 30 -6.07 -12.30 4.56
CA ILE A 30 -5.50 -12.45 3.22
C ILE A 30 -6.02 -13.73 2.57
N ASN A 31 -5.92 -14.87 3.26
CA ASN A 31 -6.33 -16.19 2.75
C ASN A 31 -7.84 -16.36 2.48
N ARG A 32 -8.66 -15.45 3.00
CA ARG A 32 -10.11 -15.38 2.74
C ARG A 32 -10.43 -14.66 1.44
N ILE A 33 -9.57 -13.75 0.99
CA ILE A 33 -9.77 -12.91 -0.20
C ILE A 33 -8.97 -13.47 -1.38
N VAL A 34 -7.69 -13.77 -1.16
CA VAL A 34 -6.74 -14.13 -2.22
C VAL A 34 -6.73 -15.64 -2.48
N GLY A 35 -6.82 -16.01 -3.75
CA GLY A 35 -6.67 -17.36 -4.29
C GLY A 35 -5.21 -17.82 -4.35
N GLU A 36 -4.97 -18.95 -5.03
CA GLU A 36 -3.61 -19.49 -5.20
C GLU A 36 -2.87 -18.86 -6.39
N ASP A 37 -3.60 -18.54 -7.46
CA ASP A 37 -3.10 -18.04 -8.74
C ASP A 37 -3.30 -16.51 -8.93
N ASP A 38 -3.76 -15.81 -7.89
CA ASP A 38 -3.83 -14.34 -7.85
C ASP A 38 -2.44 -13.74 -7.52
N GLU A 39 -2.21 -12.46 -7.85
CA GLU A 39 -1.05 -11.70 -7.39
C GLU A 39 -1.32 -10.96 -6.07
N LEU A 40 -0.35 -11.00 -5.14
CA LEU A 40 -0.38 -10.26 -3.88
C LEU A 40 0.89 -9.40 -3.71
N TRP A 41 0.70 -8.08 -3.72
CA TRP A 41 1.73 -7.07 -3.53
C TRP A 41 1.75 -6.56 -2.09
N ILE A 42 2.85 -6.77 -1.37
CA ILE A 42 3.03 -6.30 0.01
C ILE A 42 3.83 -4.99 -0.01
N LEU A 43 3.22 -3.88 0.40
CA LEU A 43 3.77 -2.52 0.25
C LEU A 43 4.64 -2.04 1.43
N GLY A 44 5.57 -2.90 1.85
CA GLY A 44 6.57 -2.60 2.87
C GLY A 44 6.24 -3.08 4.27
N ASP A 45 7.20 -2.86 5.16
CA ASP A 45 7.22 -3.20 6.59
C ASP A 45 6.72 -4.64 6.90
N ILE A 46 7.09 -5.57 6.01
CA ILE A 46 6.68 -6.98 5.93
C ILE A 46 6.98 -7.77 7.22
N GLY A 47 7.89 -7.27 8.05
CA GLY A 47 7.97 -7.72 9.44
C GLY A 47 8.63 -6.70 10.35
N TYR A 48 7.89 -6.22 11.35
CA TYR A 48 8.42 -5.32 12.37
C TYR A 48 8.76 -6.05 13.67
N ARG A 49 9.99 -5.85 14.18
CA ARG A 49 10.48 -6.39 15.47
C ARG A 49 10.30 -7.90 15.68
N THR A 50 10.18 -8.66 14.60
CA THR A 50 10.00 -10.11 14.62
C THR A 50 11.29 -10.85 14.26
N SER A 51 11.22 -12.17 14.06
CA SER A 51 12.36 -12.98 13.61
C SER A 51 12.17 -13.45 12.17
N VAL A 52 13.27 -13.68 11.43
CA VAL A 52 13.19 -14.17 10.04
C VAL A 52 12.49 -15.54 9.97
N ARG A 53 12.58 -16.32 11.06
CA ARG A 53 11.85 -17.59 11.20
C ARG A 53 10.33 -17.37 11.21
N HIS A 54 9.87 -16.35 11.92
CA HIS A 54 8.45 -16.02 12.08
C HIS A 54 7.89 -15.39 10.80
N LEU A 55 8.56 -14.39 10.23
CA LEU A 55 8.25 -13.81 8.92
C LEU A 55 8.08 -14.91 7.84
N LYS A 56 9.05 -15.83 7.75
CA LYS A 56 8.97 -17.00 6.85
C LYS A 56 7.91 -18.04 7.23
N SER A 57 7.34 -17.97 8.43
CA SER A 57 6.22 -18.82 8.87
C SER A 57 4.88 -18.19 8.47
N CYS A 58 4.74 -16.88 8.60
CA CYS A 58 3.56 -16.14 8.17
C CYS A 58 3.42 -16.17 6.64
N LEU A 59 4.47 -15.81 5.90
CA LEU A 59 4.47 -15.83 4.43
C LEU A 59 4.14 -17.21 3.85
N ARG A 60 4.63 -18.31 4.45
CA ARG A 60 4.33 -19.69 4.01
C ARG A 60 2.92 -20.18 4.36
N GLN A 61 2.16 -19.44 5.16
CA GLN A 61 0.76 -19.72 5.40
C GLN A 61 -0.16 -19.01 4.42
N LEU A 62 0.36 -18.07 3.60
CA LEU A 62 -0.40 -17.45 2.53
C LEU A 62 -0.73 -18.49 1.44
N ARG A 63 -1.96 -18.42 0.93
CA ARG A 63 -2.44 -19.29 -0.16
C ARG A 63 -1.95 -18.83 -1.52
N CYS A 64 -1.82 -17.52 -1.69
CA CYS A 64 -1.24 -16.89 -2.88
C CYS A 64 0.19 -17.38 -3.10
N ARG A 65 0.51 -17.72 -4.35
CA ARG A 65 1.84 -18.17 -4.77
C ARG A 65 2.67 -17.05 -5.41
N HIS A 66 2.00 -16.04 -5.96
CA HIS A 66 2.61 -14.90 -6.65
C HIS A 66 2.73 -13.72 -5.67
N LEU A 67 3.73 -13.81 -4.78
CA LEU A 67 4.02 -12.77 -3.80
C LEU A 67 5.03 -11.78 -4.36
N HIS A 68 4.70 -10.49 -4.29
CA HIS A 68 5.57 -9.39 -4.68
C HIS A 68 5.78 -8.46 -3.49
N ALA A 69 6.99 -7.94 -3.31
CA ALA A 69 7.31 -7.02 -2.23
C ALA A 69 7.77 -5.66 -2.76
N VAL A 70 7.21 -4.59 -2.20
CA VAL A 70 7.85 -3.27 -2.17
C VAL A 70 8.50 -3.11 -0.80
N ILE A 71 9.74 -2.61 -0.75
CA ILE A 71 10.54 -2.52 0.49
C ILE A 71 10.13 -1.28 1.31
N GLY A 72 9.77 -1.49 2.58
CA GLY A 72 9.52 -0.42 3.56
C GLY A 72 10.73 -0.06 4.42
N ASN A 73 10.60 0.96 5.27
CA ASN A 73 11.70 1.43 6.13
C ASN A 73 12.11 0.46 7.25
N HIS A 74 11.36 -0.61 7.47
CA HIS A 74 11.64 -1.62 8.49
C HIS A 74 11.96 -3.01 7.92
N ASP A 75 12.26 -3.12 6.63
CA ASP A 75 12.56 -4.41 5.97
C ASP A 75 14.06 -4.76 5.84
N ASP A 76 14.97 -3.82 6.14
CA ASP A 76 16.42 -3.98 5.93
C ASP A 76 17.03 -5.25 6.57
N TRP A 77 16.52 -5.64 7.73
CA TRP A 77 17.04 -6.74 8.55
C TRP A 77 16.79 -8.15 8.01
N TRP A 78 15.85 -8.36 7.08
CA TRP A 78 15.54 -9.69 6.53
C TRP A 78 16.03 -9.91 5.09
N LEU A 79 16.36 -8.84 4.36
CA LEU A 79 16.79 -8.90 2.95
C LEU A 79 18.05 -9.74 2.71
N ASP A 80 18.93 -9.90 3.71
CA ASP A 80 20.11 -10.78 3.61
C ASP A 80 19.78 -12.29 3.67
N ASP A 81 18.59 -12.68 4.15
CA ASP A 81 18.17 -14.09 4.21
C ASP A 81 17.59 -14.54 2.86
N ALA A 82 18.40 -15.21 2.05
CA ALA A 82 17.96 -15.74 0.75
C ALA A 82 16.68 -16.60 0.86
N PRO A 83 16.54 -17.55 1.81
CA PRO A 83 15.29 -18.33 1.97
C PRO A 83 14.03 -17.53 2.39
N ALA A 84 14.15 -16.24 2.73
CA ALA A 84 13.04 -15.31 2.91
C ALA A 84 12.72 -14.60 1.59
N ARG A 85 13.76 -14.11 0.89
CA ARG A 85 13.62 -13.52 -0.44
C ARG A 85 13.05 -14.49 -1.48
N ASP A 86 13.45 -15.76 -1.43
CA ASP A 86 12.98 -16.83 -2.33
C ASP A 86 11.49 -17.19 -2.14
N LEU A 87 10.76 -16.51 -1.23
CA LEU A 87 9.30 -16.59 -1.10
C LEU A 87 8.56 -15.57 -1.99
N PHE A 88 9.27 -14.61 -2.58
CA PHE A 88 8.72 -13.58 -3.46
C PHE A 88 9.20 -13.76 -4.90
N GLU A 89 8.34 -13.43 -5.86
CA GLU A 89 8.70 -13.39 -7.28
C GLU A 89 9.44 -12.09 -7.64
N SER A 90 9.14 -10.98 -6.96
CA SER A 90 9.88 -9.72 -7.05
C SER A 90 10.00 -9.03 -5.68
N ILE A 91 11.10 -8.30 -5.48
CA ILE A 91 11.36 -7.48 -4.29
C ILE A 91 12.05 -6.21 -4.77
N GLU A 92 11.34 -5.09 -4.74
CA GLU A 92 11.79 -3.82 -5.31
C GLU A 92 11.64 -2.67 -4.31
N PRO A 93 12.45 -1.59 -4.38
CA PRO A 93 12.27 -0.43 -3.50
C PRO A 93 10.98 0.35 -3.82
N ASN A 94 10.52 0.29 -5.06
CA ASN A 94 9.26 0.81 -5.58
C ASN A 94 8.92 -0.01 -6.84
N SER A 95 7.65 -0.12 -7.22
CA SER A 95 7.23 -0.87 -8.40
C SER A 95 6.05 -0.22 -9.12
N THR A 96 5.50 -0.89 -10.13
CA THR A 96 4.28 -0.51 -10.85
C THR A 96 3.41 -1.73 -11.08
N ALA A 97 2.09 -1.58 -10.98
CA ALA A 97 1.11 -2.57 -11.41
C ALA A 97 0.19 -2.00 -12.49
N GLU A 98 -0.31 -2.87 -13.37
CA GLU A 98 -1.28 -2.54 -14.40
C GLU A 98 -2.68 -2.87 -13.89
N LEU A 99 -3.49 -1.85 -13.56
CA LEU A 99 -4.84 -2.04 -13.00
C LEU A 99 -5.91 -1.60 -13.99
N THR A 100 -7.00 -2.36 -14.06
CA THR A 100 -8.06 -2.18 -15.06
C THR A 100 -9.27 -1.47 -14.47
N GLY A 101 -9.80 -0.50 -15.22
CA GLY A 101 -11.08 0.14 -14.94
C GLY A 101 -11.04 1.23 -13.87
N LEU A 102 -9.90 1.89 -13.65
CA LEU A 102 -9.79 3.00 -12.67
C LEU A 102 -10.40 4.33 -13.18
N GLY A 103 -10.55 4.47 -14.49
CA GLY A 103 -11.13 5.65 -15.13
C GLY A 103 -12.66 5.58 -15.25
N ILE A 104 -13.36 6.61 -14.79
CA ILE A 104 -14.82 6.72 -14.94
C ILE A 104 -15.24 6.52 -16.41
N GLY A 105 -16.15 5.58 -16.64
CA GLY A 105 -16.68 5.26 -17.96
C GLY A 105 -15.70 4.50 -18.86
N ARG A 106 -14.58 4.00 -18.33
CA ARG A 106 -13.58 3.19 -19.05
C ARG A 106 -13.30 1.85 -18.34
N PRO A 107 -14.30 1.00 -18.08
CA PRO A 107 -14.13 -0.24 -17.29
C PRO A 107 -13.23 -1.32 -17.93
N GLN A 108 -12.75 -1.14 -19.16
CA GLN A 108 -11.76 -2.01 -19.82
C GLN A 108 -10.39 -1.34 -20.03
N ALA A 109 -10.21 -0.08 -19.63
CA ALA A 109 -8.93 0.60 -19.77
C ALA A 109 -8.00 0.20 -18.62
N THR A 110 -6.81 -0.30 -18.98
CA THR A 110 -5.73 -0.57 -18.02
C THR A 110 -4.87 0.69 -17.86
N GLU A 111 -4.52 1.01 -16.62
CA GLU A 111 -3.71 2.16 -16.22
C GLU A 111 -2.51 1.66 -15.39
N THR A 112 -1.29 2.12 -15.73
CA THR A 112 -0.10 1.91 -14.89
C THR A 112 -0.22 2.72 -13.60
N VAL A 113 -0.15 2.03 -12.47
CA VAL A 113 -0.22 2.58 -11.11
C VAL A 113 1.10 2.35 -10.39
N ASN A 114 1.64 3.39 -9.76
CA ASN A 114 2.84 3.30 -8.93
C ASN A 114 2.54 2.56 -7.62
N LEU A 115 3.49 1.75 -7.17
CA LEU A 115 3.48 1.06 -5.89
C LEU A 115 4.71 1.52 -5.08
N SER A 116 4.47 2.11 -3.92
CA SER A 116 5.52 2.51 -2.97
C SER A 116 5.12 2.11 -1.56
N HIS A 117 6.06 1.96 -0.64
CA HIS A 117 5.71 1.97 0.78
C HIS A 117 5.26 3.38 1.21
N PHE A 118 5.94 4.42 0.72
CA PHE A 118 5.74 5.80 1.13
C PHE A 118 4.69 6.54 0.28
N PRO A 119 4.06 7.60 0.82
CA PRO A 119 3.46 8.65 -0.01
C PRO A 119 4.45 9.20 -1.06
N TYR A 120 3.93 9.87 -2.09
CA TYR A 120 4.79 10.67 -2.98
C TYR A 120 5.65 11.66 -2.17
N ARG A 121 6.87 11.94 -2.65
CA ARG A 121 7.88 12.74 -1.97
C ARG A 121 7.38 14.11 -1.51
N GLU A 122 6.53 14.73 -2.33
CA GLU A 122 5.91 16.03 -2.05
C GLU A 122 4.90 15.96 -0.89
N ASP A 123 4.38 14.77 -0.59
CA ASP A 123 3.36 14.49 0.42
C ASP A 123 3.90 13.80 1.67
N LEU A 124 5.20 13.50 1.76
CA LEU A 124 5.80 12.77 2.90
C LEU A 124 5.52 13.38 4.28
N ALA A 125 5.16 14.67 4.36
CA ALA A 125 4.75 15.33 5.62
C ALA A 125 3.28 15.02 6.02
N TYR A 126 2.52 14.34 5.18
CA TYR A 126 1.18 13.85 5.44
C TYR A 126 1.25 12.65 6.40
N GLY A 127 0.51 12.73 7.50
CA GLY A 127 0.71 11.85 8.67
C GLY A 127 1.86 12.32 9.56
N TRP A 128 3.10 12.31 9.06
CA TRP A 128 4.32 12.49 9.86
C TRP A 128 5.26 13.59 9.33
N PRO A 129 5.29 14.79 9.95
CA PRO A 129 6.04 15.94 9.41
C PRO A 129 7.55 15.75 9.21
N ASP A 130 8.20 14.90 10.01
CA ASP A 130 9.65 14.66 9.94
C ASP A 130 10.05 13.80 8.73
N ASP A 131 9.11 13.07 8.14
CA ASP A 131 9.39 12.07 7.11
C ASP A 131 9.71 12.68 5.74
N ALA A 132 9.23 13.91 5.50
CA ALA A 132 9.66 14.76 4.39
C ALA A 132 11.17 15.10 4.41
N VAL A 133 11.85 14.88 5.53
CA VAL A 133 13.32 14.95 5.64
C VAL A 133 13.93 13.54 5.66
N ARG A 134 13.34 12.60 6.41
CA ARG A 134 13.93 11.26 6.65
C ARG A 134 13.88 10.32 5.45
N PHE A 135 12.78 10.30 4.71
CA PHE A 135 12.51 9.32 3.65
C PHE A 135 12.43 9.94 2.25
N ARG A 136 12.77 11.23 2.14
CA ARG A 136 12.73 12.04 0.92
C ARG A 136 13.35 11.36 -0.30
N ASP A 137 14.49 10.71 -0.13
CA ASP A 137 15.23 10.10 -1.24
C ASP A 137 14.80 8.66 -1.54
N GLN A 138 13.91 8.07 -0.71
CA GLN A 138 13.31 6.74 -0.90
C GLN A 138 11.95 6.82 -1.60
N ALA A 139 11.14 7.81 -1.25
CA ALA A 139 9.84 8.07 -1.90
C ALA A 139 9.99 8.51 -3.37
N LEU A 140 9.02 8.11 -4.20
CA LEU A 140 8.91 8.54 -5.60
C LEU A 140 8.57 10.04 -5.70
N PRO A 141 9.06 10.79 -6.71
CA PRO A 141 8.45 12.07 -7.07
C PRO A 141 7.05 11.83 -7.63
N PHE A 142 6.14 12.79 -7.46
CA PHE A 142 4.92 12.79 -8.27
C PHE A 142 5.25 12.95 -9.77
N ASP A 143 4.77 12.01 -10.57
CA ASP A 143 4.98 11.88 -12.01
C ASP A 143 3.67 11.99 -12.83
N GLY A 144 2.53 12.12 -12.15
CA GLY A 144 1.20 12.15 -12.76
C GLY A 144 0.46 10.82 -12.76
N HIS A 145 1.09 9.73 -12.30
CA HIS A 145 0.42 8.44 -12.11
C HIS A 145 -0.32 8.36 -10.77
N ARG A 146 -1.27 7.44 -10.68
CA ARG A 146 -1.87 7.03 -9.41
C ARG A 146 -0.85 6.28 -8.56
N LEU A 147 -1.03 6.29 -7.25
CA LEU A 147 -0.17 5.62 -6.27
C LEU A 147 -1.00 4.78 -5.31
N LEU A 148 -0.57 3.53 -5.07
CA LEU A 148 -0.93 2.77 -3.87
C LEU A 148 0.25 2.84 -2.89
N TYR A 149 -0.03 3.12 -1.62
CA TYR A 149 1.00 3.25 -0.58
C TYR A 149 0.53 2.83 0.82
N GLY A 150 1.46 2.72 1.78
CA GLY A 150 1.23 2.35 3.17
C GLY A 150 1.77 3.39 4.17
N HIS A 151 2.65 2.96 5.07
CA HIS A 151 3.56 3.73 5.93
C HIS A 151 2.93 4.64 7.00
N THR A 152 1.76 5.20 6.73
CA THR A 152 1.19 6.33 7.47
C THR A 152 0.45 5.92 8.76
N HIS A 153 0.11 4.62 8.93
CA HIS A 153 -0.69 4.08 10.05
C HIS A 153 -2.01 4.83 10.29
N GLN A 154 -2.55 5.46 9.25
CA GLN A 154 -3.81 6.18 9.32
C GLN A 154 -4.98 5.21 9.17
N LEU A 155 -6.04 5.40 9.95
CA LEU A 155 -7.26 4.59 9.91
C LEU A 155 -8.19 4.95 8.73
N SER A 156 -7.62 5.42 7.62
CA SER A 156 -8.33 6.00 6.48
C SER A 156 -7.64 5.65 5.15
N PRO A 157 -8.39 5.31 4.08
CA PRO A 157 -7.82 5.12 2.75
C PRO A 157 -7.36 6.44 2.10
N GLU A 158 -7.87 7.58 2.56
CA GLU A 158 -7.62 8.89 1.95
C GLU A 158 -6.15 9.30 1.91
N GLY A 159 -5.61 9.54 0.71
CA GLY A 159 -4.28 10.10 0.54
C GLY A 159 -4.22 11.62 0.71
N ALA A 160 -3.00 12.16 0.66
CA ALA A 160 -2.75 13.61 0.58
C ALA A 160 -3.32 14.25 -0.72
N ARG A 161 -3.55 13.42 -1.75
CA ARG A 161 -4.07 13.79 -3.07
C ARG A 161 -4.99 12.70 -3.59
N HIS A 162 -5.90 13.06 -4.50
CA HIS A 162 -6.89 12.14 -5.07
C HIS A 162 -6.29 11.02 -5.96
N GLU A 163 -5.05 11.18 -6.42
CA GLU A 163 -4.30 10.15 -7.14
C GLU A 163 -3.65 9.10 -6.22
N ALA A 164 -3.60 9.33 -4.90
CA ALA A 164 -2.92 8.47 -3.95
C ALA A 164 -3.92 7.79 -3.00
N LEU A 165 -3.83 6.46 -2.90
CA LEU A 165 -4.68 5.62 -2.06
C LEU A 165 -3.82 4.89 -1.03
N ASN A 166 -4.13 5.07 0.26
CA ASN A 166 -3.56 4.28 1.34
C ASN A 166 -4.18 2.87 1.35
N VAL A 167 -3.35 1.84 1.20
CA VAL A 167 -3.72 0.41 1.27
C VAL A 167 -3.20 -0.29 2.53
N GLY A 168 -2.58 0.46 3.47
CA GLY A 168 -2.14 -0.05 4.76
C GLY A 168 -3.27 -0.68 5.57
N LEU A 169 -3.01 -1.82 6.20
CA LEU A 169 -4.05 -2.67 6.82
C LEU A 169 -4.86 -1.96 7.93
N ASP A 170 -4.27 -0.96 8.58
CA ASP A 170 -4.92 -0.05 9.54
C ASP A 170 -6.18 0.64 8.97
N ALA A 171 -6.16 1.02 7.69
CA ALA A 171 -7.29 1.68 7.02
C ALA A 171 -8.39 0.70 6.57
N TRP A 172 -8.07 -0.59 6.46
CA TRP A 172 -8.92 -1.60 5.81
C TRP A 172 -9.39 -2.71 6.77
N ASN A 173 -9.39 -2.44 8.08
CA ASN A 173 -9.77 -3.39 9.13
C ASN A 173 -8.97 -4.71 9.08
N LEU A 174 -7.66 -4.61 8.85
CA LEU A 174 -6.73 -5.73 8.68
C LEU A 174 -7.06 -6.66 7.50
N GLN A 175 -7.57 -6.11 6.40
CA GLN A 175 -7.86 -6.85 5.15
C GLN A 175 -7.07 -6.28 3.97
N PRO A 176 -6.53 -7.12 3.05
CA PRO A 176 -5.96 -6.65 1.79
C PRO A 176 -7.00 -5.92 0.95
N VAL A 177 -6.54 -5.09 0.02
CA VAL A 177 -7.38 -4.34 -0.91
C VAL A 177 -7.31 -5.00 -2.29
N SER A 178 -8.48 -5.37 -2.82
CA SER A 178 -8.59 -5.91 -4.18
C SER A 178 -8.64 -4.81 -5.25
N GLU A 179 -8.26 -5.14 -6.49
CA GLU A 179 -8.38 -4.25 -7.66
C GLU A 179 -9.76 -3.62 -7.80
N THR A 180 -10.84 -4.38 -7.55
CA THR A 180 -12.21 -3.84 -7.60
C THR A 180 -12.44 -2.78 -6.54
N GLN A 181 -11.95 -2.96 -5.30
CA GLN A 181 -12.06 -1.94 -4.24
C GLN A 181 -11.21 -0.70 -4.55
N ILE A 182 -10.05 -0.88 -5.18
CA ILE A 182 -9.18 0.22 -5.64
C ILE A 182 -9.91 1.03 -6.73
N ALA A 183 -10.48 0.36 -7.73
CA ALA A 183 -11.27 0.99 -8.79
C ALA A 183 -12.51 1.72 -8.24
N ASP A 184 -13.29 1.07 -7.37
CA ASP A 184 -14.46 1.66 -6.71
C ASP A 184 -14.11 2.91 -5.89
N TRP A 185 -12.99 2.88 -5.15
CA TRP A 185 -12.51 4.05 -4.40
C TRP A 185 -12.11 5.18 -5.36
N PHE A 186 -11.33 4.90 -6.40
CA PHE A 186 -10.93 5.93 -7.38
C PHE A 186 -12.13 6.49 -8.16
N HIS A 187 -13.16 5.71 -8.43
CA HIS A 187 -14.41 6.19 -9.03
C HIS A 187 -15.17 7.15 -8.11
N ALA A 188 -15.26 6.83 -6.82
CA ALA A 188 -15.93 7.69 -5.83
C ALA A 188 -15.21 9.03 -5.64
N HIS A 189 -13.86 9.05 -5.69
CA HIS A 189 -13.07 10.26 -5.45
C HIS A 189 -12.79 11.08 -6.71
N ALA A 190 -12.90 10.48 -7.91
CA ALA A 190 -12.83 11.23 -9.17
C ALA A 190 -14.00 12.23 -9.37
N THR A 191 -15.12 12.10 -8.65
CA THR A 191 -16.20 13.10 -8.72
C THR A 191 -15.89 14.39 -7.96
N ASP A 192 -15.08 14.36 -6.89
CA ASP A 192 -14.74 15.58 -6.13
C ASP A 192 -13.82 16.52 -6.93
N SER A 193 -13.00 15.99 -7.84
CA SER A 193 -12.20 16.80 -8.79
C SER A 193 -13.04 17.64 -9.76
N THR A 194 -14.36 17.40 -9.86
CA THR A 194 -15.26 18.27 -10.64
C THR A 194 -15.77 19.49 -9.85
N HIS A 195 -15.49 19.57 -8.54
CA HIS A 195 -15.91 20.68 -7.68
C HIS A 195 -14.80 21.66 -7.31
N VAL A 196 -13.94 22.00 -8.29
CA VAL A 196 -13.22 23.29 -8.26
C VAL A 196 -14.26 24.41 -8.39
N SER A 197 -14.76 24.88 -7.25
CA SER A 197 -15.47 26.15 -7.18
C SER A 197 -14.53 27.24 -7.70
N PRO A 198 -14.93 28.09 -8.67
CA PRO A 198 -14.09 29.19 -9.12
C PRO A 198 -13.94 30.21 -7.99
N LEU A 199 -12.87 30.07 -7.20
CA LEU A 199 -12.38 31.15 -6.35
C LEU A 199 -11.82 32.24 -7.27
N ASP A 200 -12.28 33.47 -7.06
CA ASP A 200 -12.02 34.64 -7.90
C ASP A 200 -10.55 34.77 -8.32
N MET A 201 -10.28 34.41 -9.58
CA MET A 201 -9.03 34.73 -10.27
C MET A 201 -9.38 35.71 -11.41
N PRO A 202 -8.76 36.89 -11.47
CA PRO A 202 -9.10 37.90 -12.48
C PRO A 202 -8.75 37.41 -13.90
N ASP A 203 -9.67 37.64 -14.84
CA ASP A 203 -9.58 37.17 -16.23
C ASP A 203 -8.21 37.38 -16.88
N SER A 204 -7.72 36.34 -17.56
CA SER A 204 -6.65 36.43 -18.54
C SER A 204 -7.01 35.58 -19.77
N PRO A 205 -6.84 36.10 -21.00
CA PRO A 205 -7.44 35.49 -22.19
C PRO A 205 -6.68 34.24 -22.64
N GLY A 206 -7.43 33.15 -22.89
CA GLY A 206 -6.86 31.84 -23.26
C GLY A 206 -6.55 31.66 -24.76
N PRO A 207 -5.76 30.62 -25.11
CA PRO A 207 -5.55 30.16 -26.48
C PRO A 207 -6.51 29.03 -26.90
N ALA A 208 -6.55 28.73 -28.21
CA ALA A 208 -7.54 27.87 -28.88
C ALA A 208 -7.17 26.35 -28.92
N PRO A 209 -8.12 25.43 -29.22
CA PRO A 209 -7.96 23.98 -29.01
C PRO A 209 -7.48 23.18 -30.25
N ILE A 210 -7.00 21.95 -30.01
CA ILE A 210 -6.76 20.87 -30.99
C ILE A 210 -7.11 19.49 -30.38
N ASP A 211 -7.20 18.45 -31.22
CA ASP A 211 -8.23 17.37 -31.10
C ASP A 211 -7.69 15.91 -31.18
N SER A 212 -8.33 15.01 -30.41
CA SER A 212 -8.58 13.54 -30.56
C SER A 212 -7.52 12.41 -30.64
N ALA A 213 -7.89 11.31 -29.93
CA ALA A 213 -7.77 9.85 -30.24
C ALA A 213 -6.42 9.07 -30.08
N ALA A 214 -6.35 7.74 -29.77
CA ALA A 214 -7.25 6.74 -29.10
C ALA A 214 -6.54 5.34 -28.91
N GLN A 215 -7.20 4.38 -28.20
CA GLN A 215 -7.08 2.87 -28.25
C GLN A 215 -6.10 2.05 -27.32
N GLN A 216 -6.61 1.48 -26.20
CA GLN A 216 -6.94 0.04 -25.87
C GLN A 216 -6.25 -1.15 -26.62
N GLU A 217 -6.00 -2.40 -26.13
CA GLU A 217 -6.26 -3.26 -24.90
C GLU A 217 -5.07 -4.30 -24.74
N PRO A 218 -5.02 -5.34 -23.84
CA PRO A 218 -5.83 -5.77 -22.66
C PRO A 218 -5.02 -6.16 -21.37
N GLY A 219 -5.67 -6.39 -20.22
CA GLY A 219 -5.03 -6.66 -18.90
C GLY A 219 -5.31 -8.01 -18.20
N GLY A 220 -4.72 -8.16 -17.00
CA GLY A 220 -4.92 -9.24 -16.00
C GLY A 220 -4.85 -8.65 -14.57
N SER A 221 -5.34 -9.35 -13.55
CA SER A 221 -5.75 -8.73 -12.27
C SER A 221 -4.78 -8.90 -11.08
N VAL A 222 -4.74 -7.89 -10.20
CA VAL A 222 -3.70 -7.73 -9.15
C VAL A 222 -4.29 -7.30 -7.78
N SER A 223 -3.72 -7.71 -6.64
CA SER A 223 -4.16 -7.28 -5.29
C SER A 223 -3.01 -6.87 -4.35
N ALA A 224 -3.27 -6.06 -3.31
CA ALA A 224 -2.22 -5.49 -2.43
C ALA A 224 -2.57 -5.40 -0.93
N ALA A 225 -1.54 -5.32 -0.05
CA ALA A 225 -1.63 -5.19 1.42
C ALA A 225 -0.34 -4.58 2.04
N GLU A 226 -0.36 -4.16 3.31
CA GLU A 226 0.85 -3.77 4.09
C GLU A 226 0.59 -3.95 5.60
N SER A 227 1.55 -4.53 6.35
CA SER A 227 1.43 -4.97 7.75
C SER A 227 1.69 -3.89 8.80
#